data_AF-A0A2T2ZTZ2-F1
#
_entry.id   AF-A0A2T2ZTZ2-F1
#
_cell.length_a   1.000
_cell.length_b   1.000
_cell.length_c   1.000
_cell.angle_alpha   90.00
_cell.angle_beta   90.00
_cell.angle_gamma   90.00
#
_symmetry.space_group_name_H-M   'P 1'
#
loop_
_entity.id
_entity.type
_entity.pdbx_description
1 polymer ?
#
loop_
_entity_poly.entity_id
_entity_poly.type
_entity_poly.pdbx_seq_one_letter_code
_entity_poly.pdbx_strand_id
1 'polypeptide(L)'
;MPSVKNPNTVGRNRQIANLARARKHSAKQVSQAKLGSRVAKQDARRGARAGLLPTSGPNAALSKKKQRKIEKQLAHAIRRKEEAE
;
A
#
# COMPACT_ATOMS: atom_id res chain seq x y z
N MET A 1 5.11 -34.00 -16.04
CA MET A 1 5.45 -35.43 -15.87
C MET A 1 6.60 -35.52 -14.88
N PRO A 2 6.47 -36.26 -13.76
CA PRO A 2 7.64 -36.64 -12.95
C PRO A 2 8.67 -37.34 -13.85
N SER A 3 9.96 -37.17 -13.54
CA SER A 3 11.01 -37.80 -14.34
C SER A 3 10.86 -39.33 -14.27
N VAL A 4 10.74 -39.99 -15.42
CA VAL A 4 10.61 -41.46 -15.51
C VAL A 4 11.79 -42.17 -14.84
N LYS A 5 12.96 -41.52 -14.80
CA LYS A 5 14.19 -42.03 -14.18
C LYS A 5 14.30 -41.80 -12.66
N ASN A 6 13.57 -40.83 -12.11
CA ASN A 6 13.60 -40.57 -10.67
C ASN A 6 12.24 -39.96 -10.24
N PRO A 7 11.26 -40.82 -9.91
CA PRO A 7 9.88 -40.39 -9.63
C PRO A 7 9.78 -39.50 -8.38
N ASN A 8 10.81 -39.51 -7.53
CA ASN A 8 10.91 -38.65 -6.34
C ASN A 8 11.33 -37.21 -6.69
N THR A 9 11.67 -36.93 -7.95
CA THR A 9 12.12 -35.61 -8.39
C THR A 9 11.11 -34.94 -9.32
N VAL A 10 10.90 -33.65 -9.09
CA VAL A 10 10.10 -32.82 -9.98
C VAL A 10 10.77 -32.71 -11.36
N GLY A 11 9.99 -32.91 -12.43
CA GLY A 11 10.50 -32.77 -13.79
C GLY A 11 11.03 -31.35 -14.07
N ARG A 12 11.97 -31.22 -15.02
CA ARG A 12 12.65 -29.96 -15.37
C ARG A 12 11.68 -28.77 -15.58
N ASN A 13 10.58 -28.99 -16.28
CA ASN A 13 9.59 -27.92 -16.53
C ASN A 13 8.94 -27.43 -15.22
N ARG A 14 8.71 -28.33 -14.27
CA ARG A 14 8.17 -27.98 -12.95
C ARG A 14 9.21 -27.26 -12.09
N GLN A 15 10.49 -27.62 -12.21
CA GLN A 15 11.58 -26.86 -11.59
C GLN A 15 11.64 -25.42 -12.11
N ILE A 16 11.59 -25.23 -13.44
CA ILE A 16 11.58 -23.90 -14.06
C ILE A 16 10.38 -23.07 -13.58
N ALA A 17 9.18 -23.65 -13.56
CA ALA A 17 7.98 -22.97 -13.06
C ALA A 17 8.10 -22.59 -11.57
N ASN A 18 8.65 -23.48 -10.74
CA ASN A 18 8.90 -23.21 -9.32
C ASN A 18 9.92 -22.09 -9.12
N LEU A 19 11.02 -22.08 -9.89
CA LEU A 19 12.02 -21.01 -9.85
C LEU A 19 11.42 -19.67 -10.27
N ALA A 20 10.60 -19.64 -11.33
CA ALA A 20 9.90 -18.43 -11.75
C ALA A 20 8.95 -17.91 -10.66
N ARG A 21 8.21 -18.82 -10.00
CA ARG A 21 7.33 -18.47 -8.87
C ARG A 21 8.13 -17.90 -7.69
N ALA A 22 9.26 -18.53 -7.35
CA ALA A 22 10.15 -18.07 -6.29
C ALA A 22 10.72 -16.67 -6.57
N ARG A 23 11.20 -16.43 -7.81
CA ARG A 23 11.67 -15.10 -8.26
C ARG A 23 10.59 -14.03 -8.17
N LYS A 24 9.35 -14.34 -8.56
CA LYS A 24 8.22 -13.42 -8.42
C LYS A 24 7.93 -13.09 -6.95
N HIS A 25 8.05 -14.08 -6.06
CA HIS A 25 7.86 -13.88 -4.63
C HIS A 25 8.97 -13.04 -4.01
N SER A 26 10.23 -13.32 -4.33
CA SER A 26 11.38 -12.55 -3.83
C SER A 26 11.34 -11.10 -4.30
N ALA A 27 11.02 -10.84 -5.58
CA ALA A 27 10.86 -9.49 -6.10
C ALA A 27 9.77 -8.70 -5.36
N LYS A 28 8.64 -9.34 -5.02
CA LYS A 28 7.59 -8.73 -4.19
C LYS A 28 8.10 -8.41 -2.79
N GLN A 29 8.80 -9.34 -2.14
CA GLN A 29 9.36 -9.14 -0.80
C GLN A 29 10.35 -7.97 -0.77
N VAL A 30 11.29 -7.91 -1.72
CA VAL A 30 12.26 -6.80 -1.83
C VAL A 30 11.54 -5.46 -2.06
N SER A 31 10.52 -5.43 -2.91
CA SER A 31 9.72 -4.22 -3.12
C SER A 31 9.00 -3.76 -1.85
N GLN A 32 8.55 -4.70 -1.02
CA GLN A 32 7.86 -4.41 0.24
C GLN A 32 8.84 -4.04 1.36
N ALA A 33 10.03 -4.64 1.42
CA ALA A 33 11.07 -4.29 2.38
C ALA A 33 11.60 -2.86 2.17
N LYS A 34 11.56 -2.35 0.92
CA LYS A 34 11.87 -0.94 0.60
C LYS A 34 10.79 0.03 1.09
N LEU A 35 9.57 -0.44 1.32
CA LEU A 35 8.52 0.36 1.95
C LEU A 35 8.81 0.28 3.45
N GLY A 36 9.34 1.36 4.02
CA GLY A 36 9.55 1.42 5.47
C GLY A 36 8.28 0.98 6.22
N SER A 37 8.44 0.29 7.35
CA SER A 37 7.39 -0.44 8.07
C SER A 37 6.12 0.35 8.43
N ARG A 38 6.15 1.68 8.27
CA ARG A 38 5.08 2.62 8.62
C ARG A 38 4.22 3.08 7.44
N VAL A 39 4.56 2.75 6.19
CA VAL A 39 3.82 3.23 5.01
C VAL A 39 2.96 2.11 4.43
N ALA A 40 1.65 2.32 4.36
CA ALA A 40 0.75 1.39 3.70
C ALA A 40 1.13 1.22 2.22
N LYS A 41 1.08 -0.02 1.70
CA LYS A 41 1.46 -0.32 0.31
C LYS A 41 0.70 0.50 -0.73
N GLN A 42 -0.56 0.82 -0.46
CA GLN A 42 -1.37 1.64 -1.34
C GLN A 42 -0.87 3.09 -1.40
N ASP A 43 -0.48 3.66 -0.27
CA ASP A 43 0.04 5.02 -0.20
C ASP A 43 1.46 5.13 -0.75
N ALA A 44 2.27 4.09 -0.56
CA ALA A 44 3.57 3.99 -1.21
C ALA A 44 3.47 4.03 -2.74
N ARG A 45 2.45 3.40 -3.33
CA ARG A 45 2.19 3.48 -4.78
C ARG A 45 1.84 4.90 -5.23
N ARG A 46 1.29 5.72 -4.34
CA ARG A 46 0.96 7.13 -4.56
C ARG A 46 2.11 8.07 -4.15
N GLY A 47 3.31 7.54 -3.92
CA GLY A 47 4.51 8.31 -3.63
C GLY A 47 4.79 8.56 -2.14
N ALA A 48 4.01 8.01 -1.21
CA ALA A 48 4.30 8.12 0.22
C ALA A 48 5.63 7.42 0.58
N ARG A 49 6.39 8.04 1.49
CA ARG A 49 7.65 7.51 2.03
C ARG A 49 7.70 7.80 3.54
N ALA A 50 8.69 7.26 4.24
CA ALA A 50 8.89 7.63 5.65
C ALA A 50 9.02 9.17 5.77
N GLY A 51 8.13 9.78 6.56
CA GLY A 51 8.07 11.24 6.72
C GLY A 51 7.43 12.03 5.56
N LEU A 52 7.00 11.36 4.48
CA LEU A 52 6.36 12.01 3.33
C LEU A 52 4.98 11.38 3.07
N LEU A 53 3.95 12.21 3.15
CA LEU A 53 2.56 11.82 2.88
C LEU A 53 2.34 11.54 1.38
N PRO A 54 1.33 10.74 1.01
CA PRO A 54 1.01 10.50 -0.39
C PRO A 54 0.55 11.79 -1.08
N THR A 55 0.78 11.87 -2.39
CA THR A 55 0.39 13.03 -3.21
C THR A 55 -1.10 13.06 -3.55
N SER A 56 -1.77 11.91 -3.45
CA SER A 56 -3.18 11.73 -3.84
C SER A 56 -3.88 10.68 -2.98
N GLY A 57 -5.21 10.67 -3.04
CA GLY A 57 -6.05 9.73 -2.30
C GLY A 57 -6.49 10.25 -0.92
N PRO A 58 -7.14 9.37 -0.12
CA PRO A 58 -7.76 9.77 1.15
C PRO A 58 -6.75 10.22 2.21
N ASN A 59 -5.54 9.64 2.18
CA ASN A 59 -4.47 9.93 3.15
C ASN A 59 -3.56 11.08 2.70
N ALA A 60 -3.88 11.75 1.57
CA ALA A 60 -3.09 12.88 1.09
C ALA A 60 -3.29 14.10 1.99
N ALA A 61 -2.21 14.86 2.19
CA ALA A 61 -2.27 16.09 2.97
C ALA A 61 -3.23 17.09 2.31
N LEU A 62 -4.17 17.62 3.09
CA LEU A 62 -4.99 18.74 2.63
C LEU A 62 -4.15 20.02 2.62
N SER A 63 -4.38 20.87 1.62
CA SER A 63 -3.81 22.22 1.62
C SER A 63 -4.27 22.97 2.88
N LYS A 64 -3.36 23.75 3.46
CA LYS A 64 -3.62 24.59 4.64
C LYS A 64 -4.86 25.48 4.48
N LYS A 65 -5.13 25.98 3.27
CA LYS A 65 -6.34 26.77 2.95
C LYS A 65 -7.61 25.95 3.08
N LYS A 66 -7.59 24.69 2.63
CA LYS A 66 -8.74 23.78 2.68
C LYS A 66 -8.99 23.31 4.12
N GLN A 67 -7.94 23.03 4.89
CA GLN A 67 -8.05 22.70 6.31
C GLN A 67 -8.78 23.81 7.09
N ARG A 68 -8.30 25.05 6.97
CA ARG A 68 -8.94 26.23 7.60
C ARG A 68 -10.42 26.41 7.21
N LYS A 69 -10.77 26.15 5.94
CA LYS A 69 -12.16 26.23 5.48
C LYS A 69 -13.04 25.18 6.15
N ILE A 70 -12.56 23.94 6.26
CA ILE A 70 -13.27 22.84 6.91
C ILE A 70 -13.44 23.13 8.40
N GLU A 71 -12.39 23.57 9.08
CA GLU A 71 -12.44 23.98 10.49
C GLU A 71 -13.49 25.07 10.74
N LYS A 72 -13.53 26.10 9.89
CA LYS A 72 -14.54 27.16 9.96
C LYS A 72 -15.96 26.62 9.76
N GLN A 73 -16.16 25.75 8.76
CA GLN A 73 -17.46 25.13 8.49
C GLN A 73 -17.92 24.26 9.66
N LEU A 74 -17.01 23.49 10.25
CA LEU A 74 -17.28 22.66 11.43
C LEU A 74 -17.69 23.53 12.62
N ALA A 75 -16.97 24.61 12.90
CA ALA A 75 -17.30 25.55 13.97
C ALA A 75 -18.69 26.17 13.80
N HIS A 76 -19.07 26.55 12.57
CA HIS A 76 -20.42 27.06 12.29
C HIS A 76 -21.50 25.98 12.38
N ALA A 77 -21.18 24.72 12.07
CA ALA A 77 -22.12 23.62 12.22
C ALA A 77 -22.38 23.29 13.70
N ILE A 78 -21.32 23.31 14.53
CA ILE A 78 -21.41 23.10 15.97
C ILE A 78 -22.29 24.19 16.61
N ARG A 79 -21.99 25.47 16.33
CA ARG A 79 -22.78 26.59 16.86
C ARG A 79 -24.27 26.49 16.50
N ARG A 80 -24.59 26.17 15.23
CA ARG A 80 -25.98 25.99 14.80
C ARG A 80 -26.67 24.81 15.48
N LYS A 81 -25.93 23.78 15.86
CA LYS A 81 -26.47 22.64 16.62
C LYS A 81 -26.75 23.06 18.06
N GLU A 82 -25.83 23.78 18.70
CA GLU A 82 -25.98 24.31 20.06
C GLU A 82 -27.10 25.35 20.17
N GLU A 83 -27.35 26.16 19.15
CA GLU A 83 -28.45 27.13 19.10
C GLU A 83 -29.83 26.49 18.83
N ALA A 84 -29.84 25.27 18.29
CA ALA A 84 -31.06 24.52 17.97
C ALA A 84 -31.48 23.54 19.08
N GLU A 85 -30.58 23.25 20.02
CA GLU A 85 -30.85 22.53 21.28
C GLU A 85 -31.27 23.52 22.37
#